data_AF-A0AAQ6ICC2-F1
#
_entry.id   AF-A0AAQ6ICC2-F1
#
_cell.length_a   1.000
_cell.length_b   1.000
_cell.length_c   1.000
_cell.angle_alpha   90.00
_cell.angle_beta   90.00
_cell.angle_gamma   90.00
#
_symmetry.space_group_name_H-M   'P 1'
#
loop_
_entity.id
_entity.type
_entity.pdbx_description
1 polymer ?
#
loop_
_entity_poly.entity_id
_entity_poly.type
_entity_poly.pdbx_seq_one_letter_code
_entity_poly.pdbx_strand_id
1 'polypeptide(L)'
;MLSVGDIQGCLRRLETLLRVIKYPGYVDYSGLSKGEPSAFLPLVSFALTSFSPPLAEQLMADGLELTGKTDLRFTDTLYKVLRDVFHYKPILTKQQFLQWGFSQRKISFICDIINLVLQKHNQLKKPKVRCPASHKDSREETQPTSIDAAVSESPTAAKCIENPSVFPTNSYSEALTSHNITYTSNNNLCSSTFPEKVNKKVEDMDNTVHLSEMERRLSALEAQLGSLLSGLDRLSILEKRLEELERRGNTNKYEEHVITISRESWENLMSRVLLLETKLELNNQPSKEDLKDRLESITNMLKSTSSLLKNTESFTPTANKL
;
A
#
# COMPACT_ATOMS: atom_id res chain seq x y z
N MET A 1 21.57 0.98 -3.62
CA MET A 1 20.39 1.22 -4.48
C MET A 1 20.02 -0.11 -5.12
N LEU A 2 18.84 -0.66 -4.83
CA LEU A 2 18.39 -1.92 -5.43
C LEU A 2 17.82 -1.61 -6.82
N SER A 3 18.23 -2.38 -7.83
CA SER A 3 17.82 -2.19 -9.21
C SER A 3 16.33 -2.53 -9.37
N VAL A 4 15.57 -1.65 -10.04
CA VAL A 4 14.17 -1.88 -10.42
C VAL A 4 13.98 -3.20 -11.18
N GLY A 5 15.04 -3.73 -11.79
CA GLY A 5 15.06 -5.03 -12.46
C GLY A 5 14.72 -6.22 -11.56
N ASP A 6 15.10 -6.20 -10.28
CA ASP A 6 14.87 -7.34 -9.37
C ASP A 6 13.39 -7.51 -8.98
N ILE A 7 12.66 -6.41 -8.86
CA ILE A 7 11.25 -6.42 -8.45
C ILE A 7 10.38 -7.04 -9.56
N GLN A 8 10.66 -6.71 -10.82
CA GLN A 8 9.92 -7.26 -11.96
C GLN A 8 10.14 -8.78 -12.12
N GLY A 9 11.33 -9.27 -11.80
CA GLY A 9 11.59 -10.72 -11.72
C GLY A 9 10.78 -11.39 -10.61
N CYS A 10 10.72 -10.76 -9.43
CA CYS A 10 9.92 -11.25 -8.30
C CYS A 10 8.43 -11.28 -8.63
N LEU A 11 7.90 -10.26 -9.30
CA LEU A 11 6.49 -10.19 -9.73
C LEU A 11 6.14 -11.29 -10.73
N ARG A 12 6.97 -11.53 -11.75
CA ARG A 12 6.77 -12.64 -12.71
C ARG A 12 6.76 -14.00 -12.04
N ARG A 13 7.63 -14.20 -11.03
CA ARG A 13 7.63 -15.43 -10.21
C ARG A 13 6.32 -15.58 -9.44
N LEU A 14 5.88 -14.53 -8.77
CA LEU A 14 4.62 -14.53 -8.03
C LEU A 14 3.43 -14.82 -8.95
N GLU A 15 3.36 -14.16 -10.10
CA GLU A 15 2.31 -14.38 -11.10
C GLU A 15 2.24 -15.85 -11.54
N THR A 16 3.38 -16.48 -11.81
CA THR A 16 3.43 -17.90 -12.18
C THR A 16 2.84 -18.77 -11.07
N LEU A 17 3.18 -18.50 -9.80
CA LEU A 17 2.63 -19.24 -8.66
C LEU A 17 1.12 -19.01 -8.49
N LEU A 18 0.64 -17.77 -8.69
CA LEU A 18 -0.79 -17.44 -8.63
C LEU A 18 -1.60 -18.19 -9.70
N ARG A 19 -1.03 -18.40 -10.90
CA ARG A 19 -1.65 -19.26 -11.94
C ARG A 19 -1.71 -20.72 -11.51
N VAL A 20 -0.64 -21.25 -10.88
CA VAL A 20 -0.61 -22.63 -10.37
C VAL A 20 -1.69 -22.88 -9.33
N ILE A 21 -1.89 -21.94 -8.39
CA ILE A 21 -2.95 -22.03 -7.39
C ILE A 21 -4.33 -21.58 -7.89
N LYS A 22 -4.45 -21.20 -9.18
CA LYS A 22 -5.67 -20.70 -9.82
C LYS A 22 -6.36 -19.60 -9.01
N TYR A 23 -5.59 -18.59 -8.62
CA TYR A 23 -6.13 -17.45 -7.88
C TYR A 23 -7.24 -16.75 -8.70
N PRO A 24 -8.49 -16.67 -8.18
CA PRO A 24 -9.62 -16.15 -8.94
C PRO A 24 -9.79 -14.63 -8.83
N GLY A 25 -9.09 -13.98 -7.90
CA GLY A 25 -9.23 -12.55 -7.64
C GLY A 25 -8.39 -11.67 -8.57
N TYR A 26 -8.70 -10.38 -8.57
CA TYR A 26 -7.83 -9.38 -9.18
C TYR A 26 -6.52 -9.23 -8.39
N VAL A 27 -5.41 -9.06 -9.09
CA VAL A 27 -4.08 -8.86 -8.50
C VAL A 27 -3.65 -7.43 -8.77
N ASP A 28 -3.54 -6.62 -7.72
CA ASP A 28 -3.05 -5.23 -7.84
C ASP A 28 -1.52 -5.19 -7.93
N TYR A 29 -0.99 -5.35 -9.13
CA TYR A 29 0.46 -5.24 -9.39
C TYR A 29 1.04 -3.88 -9.02
N SER A 30 0.22 -2.82 -9.03
CA SER A 30 0.66 -1.48 -8.68
C SER A 30 0.91 -1.37 -7.16
N GLY A 31 -0.02 -1.84 -6.35
CA GLY A 31 0.12 -1.95 -4.89
C GLY A 31 1.23 -2.92 -4.48
N LEU A 32 1.35 -4.07 -5.16
CA LEU A 32 2.44 -5.02 -4.91
C LEU A 32 3.82 -4.39 -5.15
N SER A 33 3.98 -3.62 -6.23
CA SER A 33 5.25 -2.94 -6.54
C SER A 33 5.64 -1.89 -5.50
N LYS A 34 4.65 -1.21 -4.91
CA LYS A 34 4.81 -0.21 -3.83
C LYS A 34 4.95 -0.85 -2.45
N GLY A 35 4.59 -2.12 -2.29
CA GLY A 35 4.65 -2.82 -1.02
C GLY A 35 3.44 -2.54 -0.12
N GLU A 36 2.29 -2.24 -0.70
CA GLU A 36 1.06 -1.97 0.04
C GLU A 36 0.46 -3.27 0.63
N PRO A 37 0.20 -3.35 1.95
CA PRO A 37 -0.33 -4.56 2.59
C PRO A 37 -1.66 -5.07 2.03
N SER A 38 -2.56 -4.16 1.65
CA SER A 38 -3.89 -4.46 1.09
C SER A 38 -3.81 -5.30 -0.18
N ALA A 39 -2.71 -5.19 -0.95
CA ALA A 39 -2.47 -5.98 -2.16
C ALA A 39 -1.96 -7.40 -1.85
N PHE A 40 -1.29 -7.63 -0.72
CA PHE A 40 -0.73 -8.94 -0.35
C PHE A 40 -1.69 -9.80 0.49
N LEU A 41 -2.48 -9.17 1.36
CA LEU A 41 -3.36 -9.87 2.29
C LEU A 41 -4.36 -10.81 1.59
N PRO A 42 -5.07 -10.39 0.52
CA PRO A 42 -5.99 -11.28 -0.20
C PRO A 42 -5.30 -12.51 -0.78
N LEU A 43 -4.06 -12.36 -1.28
CA LEU A 43 -3.29 -13.46 -1.87
C LEU A 43 -2.97 -14.53 -0.81
N VAL A 44 -2.53 -14.10 0.37
CA VAL A 44 -2.21 -15.00 1.49
C VAL A 44 -3.47 -15.65 2.04
N SER A 45 -4.54 -14.87 2.21
CA SER A 45 -5.83 -15.36 2.70
C SER A 45 -6.35 -16.47 1.79
N PHE A 46 -6.37 -16.24 0.47
CA PHE A 46 -6.76 -17.25 -0.49
C PHE A 46 -5.88 -18.51 -0.42
N ALA A 47 -4.55 -18.34 -0.41
CA ALA A 47 -3.61 -19.47 -0.41
C ALA A 47 -3.84 -20.39 0.80
N LEU A 48 -4.08 -19.83 1.99
CA LEU A 48 -4.24 -20.62 3.22
C LEU A 48 -5.65 -21.16 3.45
N THR A 49 -6.69 -20.49 2.93
CA THR A 49 -8.09 -20.83 3.26
C THR A 49 -8.86 -21.46 2.11
N SER A 50 -8.57 -21.07 0.87
CA SER A 50 -9.43 -21.37 -0.28
C SER A 50 -8.78 -22.31 -1.29
N PHE A 51 -7.45 -22.23 -1.46
CA PHE A 51 -6.73 -23.06 -2.43
C PHE A 51 -6.79 -24.56 -2.10
N SER A 52 -6.66 -24.93 -0.81
CA SER A 52 -6.58 -26.33 -0.37
C SER A 52 -7.55 -26.60 0.79
N PRO A 53 -8.76 -27.13 0.52
CA PRO A 53 -9.75 -27.43 1.56
C PRO A 53 -9.21 -28.32 2.69
N PRO A 54 -8.45 -29.41 2.44
CA PRO A 54 -7.90 -30.24 3.52
C PRO A 54 -6.91 -29.49 4.42
N LEU A 55 -6.19 -28.51 3.87
CA LEU A 55 -5.28 -27.68 4.65
C LEU A 55 -6.08 -26.69 5.50
N ALA A 56 -7.11 -26.06 4.92
CA ALA A 56 -7.97 -25.14 5.65
C ALA A 56 -8.68 -25.82 6.83
N GLU A 57 -9.19 -27.04 6.62
CA GLU A 57 -9.77 -27.87 7.67
C GLU A 57 -8.77 -28.20 8.78
N GLN A 58 -7.53 -28.57 8.41
CA GLN A 58 -6.47 -28.81 9.39
C GLN A 58 -6.16 -27.54 10.21
N LEU A 59 -6.03 -26.38 9.55
CA LEU A 59 -5.79 -25.12 10.23
C LEU A 59 -6.96 -24.74 11.17
N MET A 60 -8.20 -25.02 10.78
CA MET A 60 -9.36 -24.84 11.65
C MET A 60 -9.35 -25.80 12.85
N ALA A 61 -8.99 -27.07 12.65
CA ALA A 61 -8.87 -28.06 13.72
C ALA A 61 -7.77 -27.68 14.74
N ASP A 62 -6.69 -27.05 14.26
CA ASP A 62 -5.60 -26.50 15.08
C ASP A 62 -5.99 -25.16 15.76
N GLY A 63 -7.22 -24.66 15.56
CA GLY A 63 -7.71 -23.40 16.14
C GLY A 63 -7.14 -22.13 15.48
N LEU A 64 -6.58 -22.26 14.28
CA LEU A 64 -5.91 -21.20 13.51
C LEU A 64 -6.79 -20.69 12.36
N GLU A 65 -8.01 -20.28 12.68
CA GLU A 65 -8.95 -19.74 11.69
C GLU A 65 -8.43 -18.42 11.07
N LEU A 66 -8.49 -18.25 9.75
CA LEU A 66 -7.99 -17.02 9.08
C LEU A 66 -9.10 -16.15 8.49
N THR A 67 -10.35 -16.60 8.56
CA THR A 67 -11.54 -15.93 8.02
C THR A 67 -12.08 -14.85 8.96
N GLY A 68 -12.68 -13.80 8.39
CA GLY A 68 -13.41 -12.75 9.15
C GLY A 68 -12.57 -11.90 10.12
N LYS A 69 -11.24 -11.89 9.99
CA LYS A 69 -10.33 -11.17 10.89
C LYS A 69 -9.90 -9.81 10.34
N THR A 70 -9.58 -8.89 11.23
CA THR A 70 -8.88 -7.64 10.89
C THR A 70 -7.46 -7.93 10.42
N ASP A 71 -6.87 -7.06 9.60
CA ASP A 71 -5.52 -7.24 9.04
C ASP A 71 -4.46 -7.55 10.09
N LEU A 72 -4.53 -6.90 11.26
CA LEU A 72 -3.61 -7.13 12.37
C LEU A 72 -3.76 -8.55 12.94
N ARG A 73 -5.00 -8.97 13.24
CA ARG A 73 -5.29 -10.30 13.82
C ARG A 73 -5.08 -11.43 12.81
N PHE A 74 -5.35 -11.16 11.55
CA PHE A 74 -5.00 -12.03 10.43
C PHE A 74 -3.48 -12.23 10.38
N THR A 75 -2.71 -11.14 10.39
CA THR A 75 -1.24 -11.20 10.34
C THR A 75 -0.66 -11.92 11.56
N ASP A 76 -1.22 -11.70 12.76
CA ASP A 76 -0.83 -12.46 13.95
C ASP A 76 -1.04 -13.96 13.78
N THR A 77 -2.20 -14.36 13.24
CA THR A 77 -2.54 -15.77 13.01
C THR A 77 -1.68 -16.36 11.90
N LEU A 78 -1.45 -15.63 10.80
CA LEU A 78 -0.55 -16.01 9.71
C LEU A 78 0.85 -16.37 10.25
N TYR A 79 1.42 -15.51 11.10
CA TYR A 79 2.75 -15.76 11.65
C TYR A 79 2.81 -16.94 12.61
N LYS A 80 1.71 -17.24 13.33
CA LYS A 80 1.58 -18.47 14.12
C LYS A 80 1.52 -19.68 13.21
N VAL A 81 0.65 -19.67 12.19
CA VAL A 81 0.53 -20.75 11.19
C VAL A 81 1.89 -21.06 10.55
N LEU A 82 2.62 -20.04 10.11
CA LEU A 82 3.94 -20.24 9.49
C LEU A 82 4.94 -20.91 10.43
N ARG A 83 4.96 -20.54 11.71
CA ARG A 83 5.88 -21.11 12.69
C ARG A 83 5.46 -22.51 13.16
N ASP A 84 4.20 -22.67 13.49
CA ASP A 84 3.71 -23.81 14.24
C ASP A 84 3.33 -24.96 13.29
N VAL A 85 2.80 -24.66 12.10
CA VAL A 85 2.31 -25.65 11.11
C VAL A 85 3.33 -25.90 9.99
N PHE A 86 3.94 -24.83 9.50
CA PHE A 86 4.91 -24.91 8.39
C PHE A 86 6.37 -24.94 8.85
N HIS A 87 6.64 -24.70 10.14
CA HIS A 87 8.01 -24.57 10.68
C HIS A 87 8.89 -23.60 9.89
N TYR A 88 8.28 -22.60 9.29
CA TYR A 88 8.93 -21.57 8.50
C TYR A 88 9.22 -20.35 9.37
N LYS A 89 10.43 -19.80 9.22
CA LYS A 89 10.86 -18.57 9.89
C LYS A 89 10.65 -17.37 8.95
N PRO A 90 9.66 -16.49 9.22
CA PRO A 90 9.40 -15.34 8.35
C PRO A 90 10.60 -14.41 8.23
N ILE A 91 10.86 -13.96 6.99
CA ILE A 91 11.93 -12.99 6.66
C ILE A 91 11.56 -11.54 7.03
N LEU A 92 10.28 -11.27 7.23
CA LEU A 92 9.76 -9.97 7.64
C LEU A 92 9.16 -10.07 9.04
N THR A 93 9.15 -8.96 9.77
CA THR A 93 8.35 -8.86 10.99
C THR A 93 6.90 -8.53 10.66
N LYS A 94 5.97 -8.82 11.58
CA LYS A 94 4.54 -8.48 11.43
C LYS A 94 4.33 -7.01 11.08
N GLN A 95 5.09 -6.13 11.75
CA GLN A 95 5.04 -4.68 11.50
C GLN A 95 5.56 -4.35 10.10
N GLN A 96 6.69 -4.90 9.68
CA GLN A 96 7.21 -4.67 8.32
C GLN A 96 6.27 -5.18 7.23
N PHE A 97 5.53 -6.26 7.51
CA PHE A 97 4.53 -6.78 6.59
C PHE A 97 3.32 -5.83 6.44
N LEU A 98 2.88 -5.21 7.54
CA LEU A 98 1.76 -4.25 7.55
C LEU A 98 2.16 -2.79 7.25
N GLN A 99 3.45 -2.48 7.16
CA GLN A 99 3.92 -1.15 6.76
C GLN A 99 3.95 -0.98 5.24
N TRP A 100 3.86 0.24 4.73
CA TRP A 100 4.13 0.50 3.32
C TRP A 100 5.61 0.21 2.96
N GLY A 101 5.88 -0.21 1.72
CA GLY A 101 7.23 -0.55 1.25
C GLY A 101 7.63 -2.02 1.44
N PHE A 102 8.94 -2.30 1.44
CA PHE A 102 9.51 -3.66 1.46
C PHE A 102 8.98 -4.59 0.35
N SER A 103 8.56 -4.05 -0.79
CA SER A 103 7.85 -4.77 -1.85
C SER A 103 8.54 -6.07 -2.26
N GLN A 104 9.82 -6.03 -2.61
CA GLN A 104 10.57 -7.22 -3.02
C GLN A 104 10.57 -8.33 -1.97
N ARG A 105 10.80 -7.97 -0.70
CA ARG A 105 10.81 -8.94 0.41
C ARG A 105 9.42 -9.49 0.65
N LYS A 106 8.38 -8.67 0.56
CA LYS A 106 6.99 -9.12 0.68
C LYS A 106 6.58 -10.05 -0.45
N ILE A 107 6.91 -9.70 -1.70
CA ILE A 107 6.65 -10.56 -2.86
C ILE A 107 7.36 -11.91 -2.69
N SER A 108 8.62 -11.90 -2.27
CA SER A 108 9.38 -13.12 -1.98
C SER A 108 8.72 -13.93 -0.85
N PHE A 109 8.34 -13.27 0.23
CA PHE A 109 7.63 -13.88 1.36
C PHE A 109 6.30 -14.54 0.93
N ILE A 110 5.52 -13.89 0.06
CA ILE A 110 4.28 -14.48 -0.45
C ILE A 110 4.56 -15.70 -1.35
N CYS A 111 5.58 -15.61 -2.21
CA CYS A 111 5.99 -16.77 -3.01
C CYS A 111 6.35 -17.97 -2.12
N ASP A 112 7.09 -17.74 -1.04
CA ASP A 112 7.46 -18.79 -0.08
C ASP A 112 6.22 -19.40 0.57
N ILE A 113 5.28 -18.57 1.02
CA ILE A 113 3.99 -19.02 1.58
C ILE A 113 3.24 -19.91 0.59
N ILE A 114 3.10 -19.48 -0.67
CA ILE A 114 2.39 -20.26 -1.69
C ILE A 114 3.08 -21.61 -1.94
N ASN A 115 4.41 -21.64 -1.99
CA ASN A 115 5.17 -22.88 -2.16
C ASN A 115 5.02 -23.83 -0.96
N LEU A 116 5.04 -23.31 0.26
CA LEU A 116 4.80 -24.08 1.48
C LEU A 116 3.40 -24.70 1.47
N VAL A 117 2.39 -23.92 1.10
CA VAL A 117 1.01 -24.37 0.94
C VAL A 117 0.91 -25.46 -0.12
N LEU A 118 1.54 -25.28 -1.28
CA LEU A 118 1.57 -26.29 -2.35
C LEU A 118 2.21 -27.59 -1.88
N GLN A 119 3.32 -27.52 -1.14
CA GLN A 119 3.95 -28.71 -0.57
C GLN A 119 3.04 -29.44 0.41
N LYS A 120 2.43 -28.73 1.37
CA LYS A 120 1.49 -29.35 2.34
C LYS A 120 0.26 -29.91 1.64
N HIS A 121 -0.30 -29.20 0.68
CA HIS A 121 -1.42 -29.69 -0.13
C HIS A 121 -1.12 -31.04 -0.80
N ASN A 122 0.06 -31.18 -1.37
CA ASN A 122 0.50 -32.43 -1.99
C ASN A 122 0.76 -33.55 -0.96
N GLN A 123 1.17 -33.22 0.27
CA GLN A 123 1.31 -34.19 1.36
C GLN A 123 -0.05 -34.73 1.82
N LEU A 124 -1.05 -33.85 1.92
CA LEU A 124 -2.40 -34.19 2.35
C LEU A 124 -3.23 -34.89 1.24
N LYS A 125 -2.92 -34.65 -0.03
CA LYS A 125 -3.57 -35.31 -1.18
C LYS A 125 -3.20 -36.78 -1.36
N LYS A 126 -2.08 -37.25 -0.77
CA LYS A 126 -1.72 -38.67 -0.90
C LYS A 126 -2.77 -39.50 -0.15
N PRO A 127 -3.49 -40.43 -0.82
CA PRO A 127 -4.36 -41.34 -0.12
C PRO A 127 -3.50 -42.13 0.86
N LYS A 128 -3.90 -42.11 2.13
CA LYS A 128 -3.27 -42.86 3.21
C LYS A 128 -3.37 -44.36 2.89
N VAL A 129 -2.44 -44.88 2.10
CA VAL A 129 -2.28 -46.32 1.91
C VAL A 129 -1.75 -46.87 3.24
N ARG A 130 -2.68 -47.43 4.00
CA ARG A 130 -2.57 -48.57 4.92
C ARG A 130 -1.22 -48.74 5.65
N CYS A 131 -1.25 -48.49 6.96
CA CYS A 131 -0.22 -48.90 7.91
C CYS A 131 0.13 -50.39 7.79
N PRO A 132 1.39 -50.81 8.01
CA PRO A 132 1.66 -52.07 8.66
C PRO A 132 1.38 -51.88 10.16
N ALA A 133 0.32 -52.52 10.64
CA ALA A 133 0.20 -52.80 12.06
C ALA A 133 1.36 -53.73 12.45
N SER A 134 2.28 -53.27 13.30
CA SER A 134 3.15 -54.15 14.06
C SER A 134 2.77 -54.04 15.53
N HIS A 135 1.76 -54.81 15.91
CA HIS A 135 1.64 -55.29 17.28
C HIS A 135 2.58 -56.50 17.41
N LYS A 136 3.63 -56.37 18.22
CA LYS A 136 3.78 -57.16 19.45
C LYS A 136 5.01 -56.69 20.21
N ASP A 137 4.73 -56.00 21.30
CA ASP A 137 5.56 -56.01 22.49
C ASP A 137 5.30 -57.36 23.22
N SER A 138 6.35 -58.14 23.45
CA SER A 138 6.46 -59.08 24.56
C SER A 138 7.93 -59.45 24.72
N ARG A 139 8.59 -58.66 25.55
CA ARG A 139 9.69 -59.03 26.45
C ARG A 139 9.55 -60.47 26.98
N GLU A 140 10.50 -61.34 26.68
CA GLU A 140 10.93 -62.43 27.57
C GLU A 140 12.34 -62.94 27.15
N GLU A 141 13.25 -62.93 28.13
CA GLU A 141 14.60 -63.49 28.08
C GLU A 141 14.58 -65.00 27.91
N THR A 142 15.41 -65.55 27.02
CA THR A 142 16.36 -66.64 27.35
C THR A 142 17.30 -66.95 26.18
N GLN A 143 18.60 -66.86 26.42
CA GLN A 143 19.65 -67.62 25.70
C GLN A 143 19.54 -69.13 26.08
N PRO A 144 20.06 -70.13 25.31
CA PRO A 144 21.49 -70.20 24.95
C PRO A 144 21.93 -71.00 23.68
N THR A 145 23.25 -71.02 23.45
CA THR A 145 24.08 -72.08 22.78
C THR A 145 24.07 -72.11 21.24
N SER A 146 25.01 -71.46 20.52
CA SER A 146 26.39 -71.87 20.13
C SER A 146 26.53 -73.28 19.51
N ILE A 147 26.91 -73.42 18.23
CA ILE A 147 28.04 -74.26 17.72
C ILE A 147 28.47 -73.74 16.32
N ASP A 148 29.78 -73.81 16.09
CA ASP A 148 30.67 -73.34 15.02
C ASP A 148 30.39 -73.72 13.55
N ALA A 149 30.89 -72.85 12.65
CA ALA A 149 31.79 -73.20 11.52
C ALA A 149 32.16 -71.87 10.79
N ALA A 150 33.31 -71.26 11.08
CA ALA A 150 34.60 -71.46 10.42
C ALA A 150 34.80 -70.65 9.11
N VAL A 151 35.67 -69.64 9.23
CA VAL A 151 36.72 -69.20 8.28
C VAL A 151 36.30 -68.48 6.98
N SER A 152 36.59 -67.18 6.87
CA SER A 152 37.72 -66.71 6.05
C SER A 152 38.01 -65.20 6.23
N GLU A 153 39.21 -64.93 6.73
CA GLU A 153 40.14 -63.83 6.44
C GLU A 153 39.74 -62.34 6.61
N SER A 154 40.42 -61.72 7.57
CA SER A 154 40.80 -60.30 7.62
C SER A 154 42.26 -60.18 7.12
N PRO A 155 42.87 -58.99 6.83
CA PRO A 155 43.02 -57.96 7.88
C PRO A 155 43.15 -56.47 7.42
N THR A 156 42.86 -55.58 8.38
CA THR A 156 43.64 -54.36 8.81
C THR A 156 44.12 -53.34 7.77
N ALA A 157 44.24 -52.04 8.01
CA ALA A 157 44.26 -51.17 9.20
C ALA A 157 44.16 -49.73 8.64
N ALA A 158 43.31 -48.85 9.16
CA ALA A 158 43.53 -47.99 10.34
C ALA A 158 44.37 -46.71 10.08
N LYS A 159 43.74 -45.60 10.48
CA LYS A 159 44.28 -44.35 11.06
C LYS A 159 44.88 -43.28 10.12
N CYS A 160 44.10 -42.20 10.00
CA CYS A 160 44.31 -40.87 10.59
C CYS A 160 45.70 -40.21 10.61
N ILE A 161 45.61 -38.87 10.59
CA ILE A 161 46.65 -37.81 10.75
C ILE A 161 47.29 -37.51 9.37
N GLU A 162 47.30 -36.30 8.78
CA GLU A 162 47.75 -34.98 9.26
C GLU A 162 47.17 -33.81 8.44
N ASN A 163 47.00 -32.66 9.10
CA ASN A 163 46.88 -31.34 8.46
C ASN A 163 48.22 -30.97 7.78
N PRO A 164 48.17 -30.04 6.81
CA PRO A 164 48.94 -28.82 7.05
C PRO A 164 48.19 -27.52 6.69
N SER A 165 48.30 -26.59 7.63
CA SER A 165 48.12 -25.15 7.50
C SER A 165 49.25 -24.56 6.65
N VAL A 166 48.94 -23.67 5.70
CA VAL A 166 49.84 -22.54 5.32
C VAL A 166 48.98 -21.32 4.92
N PHE A 167 49.13 -20.23 5.67
CA PHE A 167 48.66 -18.87 5.39
C PHE A 167 49.46 -18.21 4.23
N PRO A 168 49.05 -17.02 3.76
CA PRO A 168 49.90 -15.88 4.14
C PRO A 168 49.12 -14.72 4.78
N THR A 169 49.57 -14.37 5.98
CA THR A 169 49.43 -13.08 6.66
C THR A 169 50.68 -12.25 6.34
N ASN A 170 50.51 -10.96 6.02
CA ASN A 170 51.31 -9.82 6.52
C ASN A 170 51.11 -8.60 5.59
N SER A 171 51.11 -7.34 6.03
CA SER A 171 51.10 -6.74 7.37
C SER A 171 51.11 -5.22 7.17
N TYR A 172 50.28 -4.52 7.97
CA TYR A 172 50.47 -3.20 8.59
C TYR A 172 51.44 -2.17 7.99
N SER A 173 50.90 -0.97 7.80
CA SER A 173 51.50 0.25 8.36
C SER A 173 50.42 1.31 8.61
N GLU A 174 50.12 1.53 9.89
CA GLU A 174 49.48 2.74 10.42
C GLU A 174 50.38 3.96 10.15
N ALA A 175 49.77 5.08 9.76
CA ALA A 175 50.28 6.40 10.10
C ALA A 175 49.11 7.38 10.17
N LEU A 176 48.83 7.84 11.38
CA LEU A 176 48.05 9.02 11.69
C LEU A 176 48.76 10.25 11.10
N THR A 177 48.03 11.12 10.41
CA THR A 177 48.35 12.56 10.43
C THR A 177 47.10 13.39 10.15
N SER A 178 46.62 14.03 11.21
CA SER A 178 45.80 15.24 11.18
C SER A 178 46.51 16.35 10.42
N HIS A 179 45.81 17.15 9.62
CA HIS A 179 45.99 18.61 9.59
C HIS A 179 44.84 19.30 8.83
N ASN A 180 44.21 20.23 9.54
CA ASN A 180 43.32 21.27 9.03
C ASN A 180 44.00 22.08 7.92
N ILE A 181 43.20 22.66 7.01
CA ILE A 181 43.30 24.02 6.43
C ILE A 181 42.15 24.13 5.40
N THR A 182 41.05 24.75 5.78
CA THR A 182 40.69 26.16 5.48
C THR A 182 40.01 26.31 4.12
N TYR A 183 38.72 26.65 4.19
CA TYR A 183 37.95 27.28 3.11
C TYR A 183 38.65 28.58 2.69
N THR A 184 39.12 28.65 1.45
CA THR A 184 39.49 29.92 0.82
C THR A 184 38.42 30.33 -0.18
N SER A 185 37.58 31.24 0.31
CA SER A 185 36.79 32.21 -0.46
C SER A 185 37.72 33.01 -1.38
N ASN A 186 37.45 32.99 -2.68
CA ASN A 186 38.07 33.90 -3.64
C ASN A 186 37.02 34.93 -4.08
N ASN A 187 36.78 35.94 -3.23
CA ASN A 187 36.23 37.23 -3.65
C ASN A 187 37.42 38.20 -3.76
N ASN A 188 37.85 38.47 -4.98
CA ASN A 188 38.84 39.51 -5.26
C ASN A 188 38.15 40.88 -5.20
N LEU A 189 38.36 41.58 -4.07
CA LEU A 189 38.20 43.02 -3.95
C LEU A 189 39.47 43.70 -4.47
N CYS A 190 39.36 44.44 -5.56
CA CYS A 190 40.38 45.39 -6.00
C CYS A 190 40.02 46.76 -5.41
N SER A 191 40.96 47.39 -4.70
CA SER A 191 40.86 48.79 -4.28
C SER A 191 42.24 49.42 -4.38
N SER A 192 42.35 50.46 -5.21
CA SER A 192 43.39 51.48 -5.10
C SER A 192 42.74 52.86 -5.14
N THR A 193 42.74 53.50 -3.97
CA THR A 193 43.00 54.92 -3.66
C THR A 193 42.61 56.02 -4.68
N PHE A 194 41.59 56.81 -4.28
CA PHE A 194 41.33 58.28 -4.30
C PHE A 194 42.33 59.25 -5.00
N PRO A 195 41.97 60.53 -5.31
CA PRO A 195 40.87 61.35 -4.73
C PRO A 195 40.14 62.34 -5.70
N GLU A 196 38.94 62.82 -5.33
CA GLU A 196 38.66 64.27 -5.41
C GLU A 196 37.41 64.69 -4.62
N LYS A 197 37.57 65.79 -3.88
CA LYS A 197 36.56 66.46 -3.07
C LYS A 197 35.88 67.51 -3.96
N VAL A 198 34.58 67.39 -4.21
CA VAL A 198 33.76 68.57 -4.53
C VAL A 198 32.52 68.59 -3.65
N ASN A 199 32.51 69.60 -2.80
CA ASN A 199 31.44 69.96 -1.91
C ASN A 199 30.38 70.73 -2.73
N LYS A 200 29.17 70.19 -2.88
CA LYS A 200 27.95 70.97 -3.15
C LYS A 200 26.77 70.30 -2.45
N LYS A 201 26.46 70.78 -1.25
CA LYS A 201 25.08 70.78 -0.76
C LYS A 201 24.31 71.76 -1.64
N VAL A 202 23.16 71.32 -2.14
CA VAL A 202 21.85 72.01 -2.12
C VAL A 202 20.90 71.17 -2.97
N GLU A 203 19.79 70.79 -2.33
CA GLU A 203 18.51 70.32 -2.90
C GLU A 203 18.50 69.06 -3.76
N ASP A 204 18.21 67.92 -3.12
CA ASP A 204 17.14 67.03 -3.59
C ASP A 204 16.78 65.97 -2.52
N MET A 205 15.97 66.38 -1.55
CA MET A 205 15.42 65.51 -0.50
C MET A 205 14.32 64.56 -1.01
N ASP A 206 14.01 64.63 -2.31
CA ASP A 206 12.98 63.80 -2.95
C ASP A 206 13.62 62.62 -3.73
N ASN A 207 14.77 62.83 -4.37
CA ASN A 207 15.43 61.80 -5.20
C ASN A 207 16.07 60.65 -4.40
N THR A 208 16.50 60.88 -3.15
CA THR A 208 17.09 59.82 -2.29
C THR A 208 16.02 58.85 -1.77
N VAL A 209 14.84 59.38 -1.44
CA VAL A 209 13.68 58.56 -1.05
C VAL A 209 13.17 57.78 -2.27
N HIS A 210 13.12 58.44 -3.43
CA HIS A 210 12.72 57.82 -4.69
C HIS A 210 13.67 56.69 -5.13
N LEU A 211 14.99 56.82 -4.91
CA LEU A 211 15.95 55.76 -5.22
C LEU A 211 15.77 54.53 -4.31
N SER A 212 15.52 54.75 -3.02
CA SER A 212 15.24 53.67 -2.06
C SER A 212 13.90 52.99 -2.34
N GLU A 213 12.90 53.73 -2.80
CA GLU A 213 11.62 53.18 -3.24
C GLU A 213 11.78 52.37 -4.54
N MET A 214 12.56 52.88 -5.50
CA MET A 214 12.87 52.16 -6.74
C MET A 214 13.63 50.86 -6.45
N GLU A 215 14.58 50.87 -5.51
CA GLU A 215 15.34 49.69 -5.08
C GLU A 215 14.46 48.65 -4.37
N ARG A 216 13.49 49.09 -3.55
CA ARG A 216 12.46 48.19 -2.99
C ARG A 216 11.59 47.58 -4.08
N ARG A 217 11.18 48.36 -5.09
CA ARG A 217 10.41 47.86 -6.24
C ARG A 217 11.23 46.89 -7.09
N LEU A 218 12.51 47.16 -7.29
CA LEU A 218 13.44 46.27 -8.00
C LEU A 218 13.59 44.93 -7.27
N SER A 219 13.76 44.98 -5.94
CA SER A 219 13.82 43.78 -5.08
C SER A 219 12.51 42.98 -5.12
N ALA A 220 11.36 43.66 -5.13
CA ALA A 220 10.06 43.00 -5.26
C ALA A 220 9.88 42.32 -6.63
N LEU A 221 10.33 42.97 -7.70
CA LEU A 221 10.33 42.40 -9.06
C LEU A 221 11.29 41.20 -9.17
N GLU A 222 12.47 41.26 -8.55
CA GLU A 222 13.41 40.14 -8.48
C GLU A 222 12.82 38.94 -7.72
N ALA A 223 12.13 39.18 -6.60
CA ALA A 223 11.43 38.14 -5.86
C ALA A 223 10.29 37.51 -6.70
N GLN A 224 9.54 38.32 -7.44
CA GLN A 224 8.52 37.84 -8.37
C GLN A 224 9.12 37.00 -9.50
N LEU A 225 10.24 37.44 -10.09
CA LEU A 225 10.98 36.67 -11.10
C LEU A 225 11.47 35.34 -10.55
N GLY A 226 12.02 35.31 -9.32
CA GLY A 226 12.43 34.07 -8.66
C GLY A 226 11.26 33.11 -8.42
N SER A 227 10.10 33.64 -8.01
CA SER A 227 8.87 32.85 -7.89
C SER A 227 8.43 32.27 -9.24
N LEU A 228 8.48 33.06 -10.31
CA LEU A 228 8.14 32.59 -11.66
C LEU A 228 9.13 31.54 -12.16
N LEU A 229 10.44 31.70 -11.90
CA LEU A 229 11.46 30.71 -12.23
C LEU A 229 11.20 29.38 -11.53
N SER A 230 10.87 29.42 -10.23
CA SER A 230 10.51 28.21 -9.48
C SER A 230 9.20 27.58 -9.98
N GLY A 231 8.27 28.40 -10.48
CA GLY A 231 7.06 27.95 -11.16
C GLY A 231 7.37 27.25 -12.48
N LEU A 232 8.33 27.77 -13.24
CA LEU A 232 8.80 27.20 -14.50
C LEU A 232 9.54 25.87 -14.26
N ASP A 233 10.34 25.76 -13.20
CA ASP A 233 10.96 24.49 -12.80
C ASP A 233 9.91 23.43 -12.47
N ARG A 234 8.85 23.81 -11.74
CA ARG A 234 7.71 22.92 -11.47
C ARG A 234 6.98 22.54 -12.76
N LEU A 235 6.83 23.48 -13.69
CA LEU A 235 6.20 23.22 -14.98
C LEU A 235 7.05 22.26 -15.83
N SER A 236 8.37 22.42 -15.83
CA SER A 236 9.31 21.50 -16.48
C SER A 236 9.26 20.09 -15.90
N ILE A 237 9.10 19.96 -14.57
CA ILE A 237 8.88 18.65 -13.92
C ILE A 237 7.55 18.04 -14.37
N LEU A 238 6.48 18.84 -14.47
CA LEU A 238 5.18 18.38 -14.94
C LEU A 238 5.19 17.99 -16.42
N GLU A 239 5.91 18.74 -17.26
CA GLU A 239 6.11 18.45 -18.68
C GLU A 239 6.83 17.12 -18.88
N LYS A 240 7.95 16.87 -18.16
CA LYS A 240 8.63 15.56 -18.18
C LYS A 240 7.73 14.41 -17.71
N ARG A 241 6.89 14.66 -16.70
CA ARG A 241 5.91 13.67 -16.24
C ARG A 241 4.81 13.42 -17.27
N LEU A 242 4.38 14.44 -17.99
CA LEU A 242 3.41 14.33 -19.07
C LEU A 242 3.99 13.54 -20.25
N GLU A 243 5.22 13.84 -20.67
CA GLU A 243 5.96 13.08 -21.69
C GLU A 243 6.13 11.61 -21.29
N GLU A 244 6.40 11.33 -20.00
CA GLU A 244 6.49 9.96 -19.49
C GLU A 244 5.14 9.24 -19.51
N LEU A 245 4.04 9.94 -19.19
CA LEU A 245 2.68 9.41 -19.29
C LEU A 245 2.25 9.18 -20.75
N GLU A 246 2.59 10.08 -21.65
CA GLU A 246 2.28 9.97 -23.08
C GLU A 246 3.10 8.85 -23.74
N ARG A 247 4.38 8.71 -23.37
CA ARG A 247 5.20 7.56 -23.77
C ARG A 247 4.61 6.26 -23.26
N ARG A 248 4.09 6.22 -22.03
CA ARG A 248 3.40 5.05 -21.46
C ARG A 248 2.10 4.74 -22.19
N GLY A 249 1.34 5.76 -22.62
CA GLY A 249 0.15 5.61 -23.45
C GLY A 249 0.47 5.08 -24.84
N ASN A 250 1.58 5.53 -25.44
CA ASN A 250 2.00 5.10 -26.77
C ASN A 250 2.67 3.71 -26.80
N THR A 251 3.33 3.27 -25.72
CA THR A 251 3.82 1.87 -25.58
C THR A 251 2.68 0.87 -25.38
N ASN A 252 1.49 1.33 -25.02
CA ASN A 252 0.28 0.52 -24.92
C ASN A 252 -0.49 0.40 -26.24
N LYS A 253 0.05 0.86 -27.39
CA LYS A 253 -0.60 0.70 -28.71
C LYS A 253 -0.71 -0.75 -29.20
N TYR A 254 -0.15 -1.74 -28.50
CA TYR A 254 -0.38 -3.16 -28.81
C TYR A 254 -1.31 -3.88 -27.83
N GLU A 255 -1.74 -3.24 -26.74
CA GLU A 255 -2.84 -3.73 -25.91
C GLU A 255 -3.64 -2.53 -25.41
N GLU A 256 -4.57 -2.14 -26.28
CA GLU A 256 -5.72 -1.32 -25.94
C GLU A 256 -6.53 -2.03 -24.84
N HIS A 257 -6.13 -1.86 -23.57
CA HIS A 257 -7.03 -2.01 -22.44
C HIS A 257 -8.02 -0.83 -22.45
N VAL A 258 -8.81 -0.73 -23.52
CA VAL A 258 -10.15 -0.16 -23.42
C VAL A 258 -10.85 -0.97 -22.34
N ILE A 259 -11.39 -0.29 -21.35
CA ILE A 259 -12.26 -0.88 -20.34
C ILE A 259 -13.49 -1.37 -21.11
N THR A 260 -13.43 -2.60 -21.62
CA THR A 260 -14.52 -3.23 -22.36
C THR A 260 -15.55 -3.70 -21.35
N ILE A 261 -16.47 -2.80 -21.00
CA ILE A 261 -17.67 -3.18 -20.24
C ILE A 261 -18.56 -3.96 -21.22
N SER A 262 -18.97 -5.18 -20.85
CA SER A 262 -19.92 -5.94 -21.67
C SER A 262 -21.22 -5.14 -21.81
N ARG A 263 -21.86 -5.18 -22.98
CA ARG A 263 -23.10 -4.45 -23.22
C ARG A 263 -24.15 -4.78 -22.17
N GLU A 264 -24.26 -6.06 -21.80
CA GLU A 264 -25.20 -6.57 -20.81
C GLU A 264 -24.96 -5.97 -19.41
N SER A 265 -23.70 -5.79 -19.04
CA SER A 265 -23.31 -5.16 -17.76
C SER A 265 -23.68 -3.68 -17.73
N TRP A 266 -23.51 -2.99 -18.87
CA TRP A 266 -23.90 -1.59 -19.03
C TRP A 266 -25.42 -1.42 -19.01
N GLU A 267 -26.16 -2.24 -19.77
CA GLU A 267 -27.63 -2.21 -19.78
C GLU A 267 -28.22 -2.55 -18.41
N ASN A 268 -27.62 -3.49 -17.67
CA ASN A 268 -28.04 -3.80 -16.30
C ASN A 268 -27.86 -2.61 -15.36
N LEU A 269 -26.70 -1.95 -15.42
CA LEU A 269 -26.43 -0.76 -14.64
C LEU A 269 -27.41 0.36 -14.99
N MET A 270 -27.63 0.60 -16.28
CA MET A 270 -28.55 1.61 -16.77
C MET A 270 -29.99 1.35 -16.31
N SER A 271 -30.43 0.09 -16.38
CA SER A 271 -31.74 -0.33 -15.88
C SER A 271 -31.90 -0.07 -14.37
N ARG A 272 -30.84 -0.31 -13.59
CA ARG A 272 -30.86 -0.05 -12.13
C ARG A 272 -30.86 1.44 -11.82
N VAL A 273 -30.08 2.23 -12.55
CA VAL A 273 -30.07 3.70 -12.41
C VAL A 273 -31.44 4.27 -12.73
N LEU A 274 -32.04 3.88 -13.86
CA LEU A 274 -33.38 4.31 -14.24
C LEU A 274 -34.44 3.93 -13.19
N LEU A 275 -34.33 2.73 -12.61
CA LEU A 275 -35.23 2.28 -11.55
C LEU A 275 -35.04 3.08 -10.24
N LEU A 276 -33.81 3.51 -9.95
CA LEU A 276 -33.52 4.37 -8.81
C LEU A 276 -34.01 5.80 -9.03
N GLU A 277 -33.85 6.35 -10.22
CA GLU A 277 -34.36 7.67 -10.60
C GLU A 277 -35.88 7.70 -10.51
N THR A 278 -36.57 6.72 -11.11
CA THR A 278 -38.04 6.60 -10.99
C THR A 278 -38.51 6.40 -9.56
N LYS A 279 -37.79 5.60 -8.76
CA LYS A 279 -38.09 5.44 -7.33
C LYS A 279 -37.89 6.75 -6.55
N LEU A 280 -36.84 7.50 -6.86
CA LEU A 280 -36.57 8.80 -6.24
C LEU A 280 -37.68 9.80 -6.61
N GLU A 281 -38.08 9.84 -7.88
CA GLU A 281 -39.14 10.72 -8.37
C GLU A 281 -40.49 10.41 -7.70
N LEU A 282 -40.84 9.13 -7.53
CA LEU A 282 -42.02 8.71 -6.79
C LEU A 282 -41.94 9.04 -5.30
N ASN A 283 -40.75 8.95 -4.70
CA ASN A 283 -40.55 9.27 -3.28
C ASN A 283 -40.57 10.78 -3.01
N ASN A 284 -40.31 11.60 -4.03
CA ASN A 284 -40.39 13.06 -3.97
C ASN A 284 -41.80 13.59 -4.28
N GLN A 285 -42.75 12.74 -4.70
CA GLN A 285 -44.14 13.16 -4.78
C GLN A 285 -44.69 13.40 -3.37
N PRO A 286 -45.30 14.56 -3.10
CA PRO A 286 -45.95 14.78 -1.82
C PRO A 286 -47.03 13.71 -1.64
N SER A 287 -46.99 13.00 -0.52
CA SER A 287 -47.95 11.95 -0.24
C SER A 287 -49.37 12.55 -0.25
N LYS A 288 -50.39 11.75 -0.62
CA LYS A 288 -51.79 12.21 -0.58
C LYS A 288 -52.17 12.74 0.81
N GLU A 289 -51.57 12.20 1.86
CA GLU A 289 -51.73 12.66 3.24
C GLU A 289 -51.12 14.06 3.42
N ASP A 290 -49.90 14.30 2.93
CA ASP A 290 -49.24 15.61 3.02
C ASP A 290 -50.01 16.70 2.25
N LEU A 291 -50.56 16.37 1.07
CA LEU A 291 -51.43 17.29 0.32
C LEU A 291 -52.73 17.59 1.07
N LYS A 292 -53.32 16.59 1.73
CA LYS A 292 -54.56 16.72 2.50
C LYS A 292 -54.35 17.58 3.74
N ASP A 293 -53.25 17.38 4.46
CA ASP A 293 -52.88 18.17 5.64
C ASP A 293 -52.62 19.63 5.27
N ARG A 294 -51.94 19.88 4.14
CA ARG A 294 -51.72 21.24 3.62
C ARG A 294 -53.04 21.91 3.21
N LEU A 295 -53.96 21.19 2.57
CA LEU A 295 -55.30 21.69 2.22
C LEU A 295 -56.14 22.00 3.46
N GLU A 296 -56.11 21.13 4.46
CA GLU A 296 -56.81 21.33 5.73
C GLU A 296 -56.24 22.55 6.47
N SER A 297 -54.92 22.70 6.51
CA SER A 297 -54.26 23.87 7.10
C SER A 297 -54.66 25.18 6.41
N ILE A 298 -54.70 25.21 5.08
CA ILE A 298 -55.15 26.39 4.31
C ILE A 298 -56.63 26.66 4.59
N THR A 299 -57.46 25.63 4.61
CA THR A 299 -58.90 25.74 4.90
C THR A 299 -59.15 26.33 6.28
N ASN A 300 -58.42 25.88 7.29
CA ASN A 300 -58.53 26.39 8.66
C ASN A 300 -58.06 27.84 8.76
N MET A 301 -56.98 28.20 8.07
CA MET A 301 -56.52 29.59 7.98
C MET A 301 -57.58 30.50 7.36
N LEU A 302 -58.21 30.08 6.25
CA LEU A 302 -59.28 30.82 5.58
C LEU A 302 -60.52 30.98 6.47
N LYS A 303 -60.89 29.94 7.23
CA LYS A 303 -61.98 30.02 8.22
C LYS A 303 -61.65 31.01 9.32
N SER A 304 -60.43 31.00 9.86
CA SER A 304 -59.98 31.95 10.87
C SER A 304 -60.01 33.39 10.34
N THR A 305 -59.51 33.64 9.13
CA THR A 305 -59.57 34.99 8.53
C THR A 305 -61.00 35.43 8.23
N SER A 306 -61.88 34.53 7.79
CA SER A 306 -63.30 34.83 7.57
C SER A 306 -64.02 35.16 8.88
N SER A 307 -63.71 34.44 9.97
CA SER A 307 -64.29 34.71 11.30
C SER A 307 -63.84 36.06 11.86
N LEU A 308 -62.58 36.46 11.61
CA LEU A 308 -62.06 37.77 12.00
C LEU A 308 -62.79 38.90 11.26
N LEU A 309 -63.03 38.75 9.95
CA LEU A 309 -63.76 39.73 9.15
C LEU A 309 -65.23 39.85 9.59
N LYS A 310 -65.90 38.75 9.94
CA LYS A 310 -67.29 38.78 10.44
C LYS A 310 -67.41 39.48 11.80
N ASN A 311 -66.40 39.33 12.67
CA ASN A 311 -66.40 39.97 13.99
C ASN A 311 -66.10 41.48 13.93
N THR A 312 -65.45 41.97 12.86
CA THR A 312 -65.22 43.40 12.65
C THR A 312 -66.44 44.14 12.11
N GLU A 313 -67.35 43.47 11.38
CA GLU A 313 -68.58 44.09 10.86
C GLU A 313 -69.68 44.25 11.91
N SER A 314 -69.60 43.57 13.08
CA SER A 314 -70.55 43.73 14.19
C SER A 314 -70.21 44.87 15.17
N PHE A 315 -69.08 45.56 14.98
CA PHE A 315 -68.68 46.71 15.81
C PHE A 315 -68.75 48.01 15.00
N THR A 316 -69.96 48.50 14.72
CA THR A 316 -70.21 49.92 14.47
C THR A 316 -70.84 50.55 15.72
N PRO A 317 -70.08 51.20 16.61
CA PRO A 317 -70.65 52.02 17.66
C PRO A 317 -70.90 53.44 17.13
N THR A 318 -72.17 53.80 17.18
CA THR A 318 -72.72 55.15 17.24
C THR A 318 -71.94 56.04 18.22
N ALA A 319 -71.65 57.29 17.85
CA ALA A 319 -71.95 58.52 18.64
C ALA A 319 -70.95 59.68 18.45
N ASN A 320 -71.51 60.77 17.92
CA ASN A 320 -71.62 62.11 18.53
C ASN A 320 -70.40 62.97 18.94
N LYS A 321 -70.52 64.21 18.45
CA LYS A 321 -70.16 65.52 19.02
C LYS A 321 -68.68 65.96 18.99
N LEU A 322 -68.40 66.90 18.09
CA LEU A 322 -68.25 68.33 18.43
C LEU A 322 -68.95 69.18 17.38
#